data_AF-A0A2D6KD02-F1
#
_entry.id   AF-A0A2D6KD02-F1
#
_cell.length_a   1.000
_cell.length_b   1.000
_cell.length_c   1.000
_cell.angle_alpha   90.00
_cell.angle_beta   90.00
_cell.angle_gamma   90.00
#
_symmetry.space_group_name_H-M   'P 1'
#
loop_
_entity.id
_entity.type
_entity.pdbx_description
1 polymer ?
#
loop_
_entity_poly.entity_id
_entity_poly.type
_entity_poly.pdbx_seq_one_letter_code
_entity_poly.pdbx_strand_id
1 'polypeptide(L)'
;MFINEKRVILTIKGRKFIRELKLAKGLPKSFKKNYSTIIKWENGKNNPTLTLFSKYLKCFHLNIDYFNKKNFVKEIAISMRELGVHKTTKIIKEKHSLLINDYRKGSSLEEIGRKYGCTASNVFYILKRYNIDTSKHSSGENYSFPKSQYIKYLIDSKFQKEDFLPLIASLILTDGCLYQYKGRYEISYYGTDEILHNIFADLIWYYFGLRPSSYMIKCGRVLRTKYIDGKISSKLLELSPSYKTKPSQKENWNEFLKNPKSPSLNFMKNYSNNVVNEVIRLAMCADGSISVSNKKNKIFFTLILSCAHPSLVKEWSELFNRAGINNRIVKGSGKTKIGGVKGIKDCINYFYDNVGFIKDVKICVHKSPFYGIEKQKILAFAAELLTDHDRINTVPLSLKDFKSRLN
;
A
#
# COMPACT_ATOMS: atom_id res chain seq x y z
N MET A 1 42.28 -39.18 -29.53
CA MET A 1 42.13 -37.76 -29.14
C MET A 1 40.90 -37.20 -29.85
N PHE A 2 39.76 -37.07 -29.18
CA PHE A 2 38.56 -36.44 -29.77
C PHE A 2 38.34 -35.07 -29.11
N ILE A 3 38.58 -34.01 -29.86
CA ILE A 3 38.11 -32.67 -29.51
C ILE A 3 36.65 -32.61 -29.99
N ASN A 4 35.71 -32.51 -29.06
CA ASN A 4 34.30 -32.33 -29.38
C ASN A 4 33.96 -30.85 -29.16
N GLU A 5 34.08 -30.05 -30.22
CA GLU A 5 33.72 -28.63 -30.19
C GLU A 5 32.20 -28.49 -30.18
N LYS A 6 31.65 -27.71 -29.25
CA LYS A 6 30.21 -27.41 -29.22
C LYS A 6 29.98 -25.90 -29.20
N ARG A 7 29.16 -25.44 -30.15
CA ARG A 7 28.77 -24.04 -30.35
C ARG A 7 27.58 -23.68 -29.45
N VAL A 8 27.62 -22.50 -28.84
CA VAL A 8 26.44 -21.90 -28.20
C VAL A 8 25.85 -20.88 -29.18
N ILE A 9 24.58 -21.04 -29.52
CA ILE A 9 23.85 -20.14 -30.42
C ILE A 9 22.90 -19.29 -29.57
N LEU A 10 23.20 -18.00 -29.45
CA LEU A 10 22.33 -17.03 -28.79
C LEU A 10 21.52 -16.31 -29.88
N THR A 11 20.19 -16.34 -29.81
CA THR A 11 19.35 -15.62 -30.79
C THR A 11 18.65 -14.45 -30.10
N ILE A 12 18.92 -13.21 -30.55
CA ILE A 12 18.27 -12.00 -30.01
C ILE A 12 17.57 -11.29 -31.17
N LYS A 13 16.25 -11.08 -31.06
CA LYS A 13 15.41 -10.45 -32.11
C LYS A 13 15.62 -11.04 -33.50
N GLY A 14 15.66 -12.37 -33.60
CA GLY A 14 15.84 -13.09 -34.87
C GLY A 14 17.27 -13.13 -35.43
N ARG A 15 18.24 -12.41 -34.84
CA ARG A 15 19.66 -12.51 -35.23
C ARG A 15 20.37 -13.58 -34.40
N LYS A 16 21.02 -14.53 -35.08
CA LYS A 16 21.81 -15.60 -34.47
C LYS A 16 23.24 -15.12 -34.23
N PHE A 17 23.70 -15.22 -32.99
CA PHE A 17 25.09 -15.05 -32.60
C PHE A 17 25.64 -16.42 -32.24
N ILE A 18 26.64 -16.86 -33.00
CA ILE A 18 27.30 -18.15 -32.80
C ILE A 18 28.69 -17.85 -32.26
N ARG A 19 28.99 -18.32 -31.04
CA ARG A 19 30.37 -18.36 -30.55
C ARG A 19 30.76 -19.80 -30.23
N GLU A 20 31.96 -20.17 -30.66
CA GLU A 20 32.59 -21.40 -30.23
C GLU A 20 33.12 -21.20 -28.81
N LEU A 21 32.58 -21.97 -27.87
CA LEU A 21 33.13 -22.06 -26.53
C LEU A 21 33.94 -23.35 -26.45
N LYS A 22 35.25 -23.22 -26.27
CA LYS A 22 36.10 -24.36 -25.89
C LYS A 22 35.75 -24.74 -24.45
N LEU A 23 34.89 -25.73 -24.29
CA LEU A 23 34.57 -26.28 -22.98
C LEU A 23 35.80 -27.04 -22.45
N ALA A 24 36.18 -26.78 -21.19
CA ALA A 24 37.23 -27.54 -20.52
C ALA A 24 36.84 -29.02 -20.45
N LYS A 25 37.82 -29.91 -20.67
CA LYS A 25 37.62 -31.37 -20.61
C LYS A 25 37.14 -31.78 -19.21
N GLY A 26 36.07 -32.58 -19.13
CA GLY A 26 35.68 -33.26 -17.89
C GLY A 26 34.29 -32.97 -17.33
N LEU A 27 33.25 -32.79 -18.16
CA LEU A 27 31.87 -32.71 -17.64
C LEU A 27 31.25 -34.12 -17.41
N PRO A 28 30.58 -34.36 -16.27
CA PRO A 28 29.96 -35.65 -15.94
C PRO A 28 28.92 -36.10 -16.99
N LYS A 29 28.77 -37.42 -17.21
CA LYS A 29 27.80 -37.99 -18.17
C LYS A 29 26.34 -37.56 -17.89
N SER A 30 25.98 -37.27 -16.64
CA SER A 30 24.66 -36.75 -16.24
C SER A 30 24.33 -35.38 -16.83
N PHE A 31 25.32 -34.62 -17.29
CA PHE A 31 25.15 -33.31 -17.93
C PHE A 31 24.77 -33.40 -19.42
N LYS A 32 24.96 -34.56 -20.08
CA LYS A 32 24.75 -34.70 -21.54
C LYS A 32 23.27 -34.82 -21.95
N LYS A 33 22.35 -35.08 -21.01
CA LYS A 33 20.95 -35.43 -21.31
C LYS A 33 19.97 -34.24 -21.42
N ASN A 34 20.38 -33.03 -20.99
CA ASN A 34 19.45 -31.89 -20.82
C ASN A 34 19.75 -30.64 -21.69
N TYR A 35 20.43 -30.79 -22.82
CA TYR A 35 20.71 -29.65 -23.71
C TYR A 35 20.01 -29.77 -25.07
N SER A 36 18.72 -29.40 -25.08
CA SER A 36 17.97 -28.98 -26.27
C SER A 36 17.16 -27.70 -26.00
N THR A 37 17.55 -26.89 -25.01
CA THR A 37 16.85 -25.64 -24.71
C THR A 37 17.37 -24.51 -25.58
N ILE A 38 16.77 -24.36 -26.76
CA ILE A 38 16.83 -23.12 -27.53
C ILE A 38 16.15 -22.04 -26.68
N ILE A 39 16.92 -21.06 -26.19
CA ILE A 39 16.33 -19.87 -25.57
C ILE A 39 15.76 -19.01 -26.70
N LYS A 40 14.48 -19.22 -27.04
CA LYS A 40 13.72 -18.30 -27.88
C LYS A 40 13.29 -17.10 -27.02
N TRP A 41 13.83 -15.93 -27.33
CA TRP A 41 13.35 -14.65 -26.81
C TRP A 41 12.19 -14.17 -27.68
N GLU A 42 10.97 -14.30 -27.19
CA GLU A 42 9.78 -13.72 -27.80
C GLU A 42 9.28 -12.52 -26.99
N ASN A 43 8.69 -11.58 -27.72
CA ASN A 43 8.50 -10.19 -27.34
C ASN A 43 7.73 -9.97 -26.04
N GLY A 44 8.19 -8.98 -25.27
CA GLY A 44 7.31 -8.12 -24.49
C GLY A 44 6.94 -8.61 -23.10
N LYS A 45 7.76 -8.17 -22.13
CA LYS A 45 7.47 -7.83 -20.72
C LYS A 45 8.54 -8.46 -19.82
N ASN A 46 9.22 -7.58 -19.09
CA ASN A 46 10.33 -7.83 -18.15
C ASN A 46 11.72 -7.78 -18.78
N ASN A 47 12.42 -6.68 -18.45
CA ASN A 47 13.82 -6.45 -18.72
C ASN A 47 14.63 -7.28 -17.70
N PRO A 48 15.29 -8.40 -18.06
CA PRO A 48 16.12 -9.10 -17.10
C PRO A 48 17.39 -8.26 -16.92
N THR A 49 17.55 -7.68 -15.74
CA THR A 49 18.82 -7.08 -15.33
C THR A 49 19.94 -8.12 -15.46
N LEU A 50 21.17 -7.67 -15.70
CA LEU A 50 22.42 -8.46 -15.68
C LEU A 50 22.49 -9.48 -14.53
N THR A 51 21.75 -9.23 -13.45
CA THR A 51 21.53 -10.12 -12.30
C THR A 51 20.89 -11.46 -12.65
N LEU A 52 19.86 -11.51 -13.50
CA LEU A 52 19.19 -12.77 -13.89
C LEU A 52 20.12 -13.61 -14.78
N PHE A 53 20.80 -12.97 -15.72
CA PHE A 53 21.79 -13.60 -16.59
C PHE A 53 23.01 -14.10 -15.79
N SER A 54 23.48 -13.32 -14.81
CA SER A 54 24.49 -13.73 -13.83
C SER A 54 24.05 -14.93 -12.98
N LYS A 55 22.75 -15.04 -12.65
CA LYS A 55 22.21 -16.16 -11.87
C LYS A 55 22.18 -17.43 -12.73
N TYR A 56 21.77 -17.30 -13.99
CA TYR A 56 21.81 -18.38 -14.98
C TYR A 56 23.24 -18.87 -15.27
N LEU A 57 24.20 -17.96 -15.48
CA LEU A 57 25.61 -18.33 -15.65
C LEU A 57 26.19 -19.06 -14.43
N LYS A 58 25.77 -18.70 -13.22
CA LYS A 58 26.14 -19.41 -11.98
C LYS A 58 25.51 -20.82 -11.91
N CYS A 59 24.25 -20.97 -12.32
CA CYS A 59 23.56 -22.27 -12.35
C CYS A 59 24.20 -23.27 -13.32
N PHE A 60 24.93 -22.80 -14.34
CA PHE A 60 25.56 -23.67 -15.35
C PHE A 60 27.03 -24.00 -15.10
N HIS A 61 27.60 -23.62 -13.95
CA HIS A 61 29.02 -23.83 -13.61
C HIS A 61 30.00 -23.48 -14.75
N LEU A 62 29.64 -22.50 -15.58
CA LEU A 62 30.51 -22.00 -16.63
C LEU A 62 31.61 -21.22 -15.93
N ASN A 63 32.78 -21.85 -15.78
CA ASN A 63 33.99 -21.24 -15.27
C ASN A 63 34.53 -20.28 -16.34
N ILE A 64 33.84 -19.15 -16.51
CA ILE A 64 34.32 -18.04 -17.31
C ILE A 64 35.39 -17.38 -16.43
N ASP A 65 36.66 -17.59 -16.78
CA ASP A 65 37.78 -16.92 -16.12
C ASP A 65 37.44 -15.44 -15.88
N TYR A 66 37.75 -14.97 -14.67
CA TYR A 66 37.30 -13.68 -14.17
C TYR A 66 37.64 -12.52 -15.13
N PHE A 67 38.75 -12.65 -15.87
CA PHE A 67 39.18 -11.71 -16.92
C PHE A 67 38.24 -11.65 -18.14
N ASN A 68 37.60 -12.76 -18.52
CA ASN A 68 36.68 -12.80 -19.66
C ASN A 68 35.26 -12.35 -19.30
N LYS A 69 34.88 -12.35 -18.03
CA LYS A 69 33.54 -11.93 -17.61
C LYS A 69 33.28 -10.45 -17.90
N LYS A 70 34.28 -9.59 -17.69
CA LYS A 70 34.16 -8.14 -17.94
C LYS A 70 34.04 -7.83 -19.44
N ASN A 71 34.86 -8.48 -20.27
CA ASN A 71 34.83 -8.33 -21.71
C ASN A 71 33.55 -8.90 -22.33
N PHE A 72 33.09 -10.06 -21.86
CA PHE A 72 31.84 -10.67 -22.30
C PHE A 72 30.61 -9.83 -21.92
N VAL A 73 30.56 -9.31 -20.69
CA VAL A 73 29.50 -8.36 -20.27
C VAL A 73 29.55 -7.08 -21.10
N LYS A 74 30.75 -6.59 -21.45
CA LYS A 74 30.94 -5.42 -22.32
C LYS A 74 30.46 -5.68 -23.75
N GLU A 75 30.79 -6.83 -24.34
CA GLU A 75 30.32 -7.24 -25.68
C GLU A 75 28.81 -7.41 -25.71
N ILE A 76 28.21 -8.11 -24.74
CA ILE A 76 26.74 -8.21 -24.63
C ILE A 76 26.11 -6.83 -24.50
N ALA A 77 26.67 -5.95 -23.67
CA ALA A 77 26.14 -4.60 -23.52
C ALA A 77 26.25 -3.77 -24.82
N ILE A 78 27.33 -3.95 -25.59
CA ILE A 78 27.51 -3.35 -26.92
C ILE A 78 26.45 -3.90 -27.90
N SER A 79 26.32 -5.22 -28.03
CA SER A 79 25.33 -5.83 -28.93
C SER A 79 23.89 -5.49 -28.51
N MET A 80 23.59 -5.42 -27.21
CA MET A 80 22.28 -4.97 -26.72
C MET A 80 22.03 -3.48 -27.01
N ARG A 81 23.09 -2.64 -27.06
CA ARG A 81 22.99 -1.23 -27.44
C ARG A 81 22.74 -1.09 -28.95
N GLU A 82 23.47 -1.82 -29.77
CA GLU A 82 23.30 -1.86 -31.24
C GLU A 82 21.92 -2.37 -31.64
N LEU A 83 21.36 -3.33 -30.90
CA LEU A 83 20.01 -3.87 -31.13
C LEU A 83 18.89 -2.98 -30.54
N GLY A 84 19.23 -1.82 -29.98
CA GLY A 84 18.30 -0.89 -29.33
C GLY A 84 17.59 -1.48 -28.10
N VAL A 85 18.13 -2.55 -27.51
CA VAL A 85 17.56 -3.27 -26.37
C VAL A 85 17.94 -2.59 -25.04
N HIS A 86 19.14 -2.00 -24.96
CA HIS A 86 19.60 -1.27 -23.77
C HIS A 86 19.61 0.26 -24.01
N LYS A 87 18.52 0.94 -23.66
CA LYS A 87 18.37 2.41 -23.71
C LYS A 87 19.06 3.14 -22.54
N THR A 88 20.33 2.82 -22.28
CA THR A 88 21.14 3.56 -21.29
C THR A 88 22.30 4.25 -22.00
N THR A 89 21.99 5.00 -23.06
CA THR A 89 22.91 6.01 -23.58
C THR A 89 22.94 7.15 -22.55
N LYS A 90 24.12 7.37 -21.97
CA LYS A 90 24.39 8.56 -21.19
C LYS A 90 24.14 9.75 -22.12
N ILE A 91 23.16 10.59 -21.79
CA ILE A 91 22.88 11.78 -22.58
C ILE A 91 24.13 12.66 -22.54
N ILE A 92 24.60 13.08 -23.70
CA ILE A 92 25.77 13.97 -23.82
C ILE A 92 25.37 15.35 -23.27
N LYS A 93 26.27 16.02 -22.55
CA LYS A 93 25.96 17.22 -21.76
C LYS A 93 25.30 18.33 -22.59
N GLU A 94 25.62 18.42 -23.87
CA GLU A 94 25.11 19.41 -24.81
C GLU A 94 23.58 19.28 -25.01
N LYS A 95 23.03 18.07 -24.83
CA LYS A 95 21.58 17.82 -24.92
C LYS A 95 20.82 18.12 -23.62
N HIS A 96 21.50 18.43 -22.52
CA HIS A 96 20.84 18.72 -21.25
C HIS A 96 19.96 19.98 -21.32
N SER A 97 20.41 21.04 -22.00
CA SER A 97 19.65 22.29 -22.15
C SER A 97 18.32 22.07 -22.89
N LEU A 98 18.34 21.26 -23.96
CA LEU A 98 17.14 20.91 -24.73
C LEU A 98 16.15 20.09 -23.89
N LEU A 99 16.66 19.11 -23.15
CA LEU A 99 15.89 18.29 -22.22
C LEU A 99 15.21 19.15 -21.13
N ILE A 100 15.95 20.11 -20.57
CA ILE A 100 15.45 21.06 -19.58
C ILE A 100 14.35 21.94 -20.18
N ASN A 101 14.52 22.39 -21.43
CA ASN A 101 13.52 23.21 -22.11
C ASN A 101 12.23 22.43 -22.36
N ASP A 102 12.31 21.18 -22.81
CA ASP A 102 11.13 20.32 -22.97
C ASP A 102 10.40 20.10 -21.64
N TYR A 103 11.15 19.93 -20.55
CA TYR A 103 10.57 19.83 -19.21
C TYR A 103 9.82 21.11 -18.80
N ARG A 104 10.42 22.29 -19.03
CA ARG A 104 9.79 23.58 -18.74
C ARG A 104 8.55 23.85 -19.60
N LYS A 105 8.49 23.26 -20.80
CA LYS A 105 7.31 23.28 -21.68
C LYS A 105 6.21 22.29 -21.25
N GLY A 106 6.41 21.54 -20.17
CA GLY A 106 5.41 20.64 -19.59
C GLY A 106 5.49 19.20 -20.07
N SER A 107 6.53 18.80 -20.82
CA SER A 107 6.69 17.38 -21.18
C SER A 107 6.99 16.52 -19.95
N SER A 108 6.37 15.33 -19.91
CA SER A 108 6.61 14.34 -18.85
C SER A 108 8.03 13.75 -18.92
N LEU A 109 8.50 13.18 -17.79
CA LEU A 109 9.81 12.53 -17.73
C LEU A 109 9.91 11.35 -18.70
N GLU A 110 8.80 10.63 -18.93
CA GLU A 110 8.68 9.51 -19.86
C GLU A 110 8.78 9.97 -21.33
N GLU A 111 8.08 11.05 -21.70
CA GLU A 111 8.14 11.60 -23.07
C GLU A 111 9.55 12.10 -23.38
N ILE A 112 10.15 12.84 -22.45
CA ILE A 112 11.52 13.31 -22.56
C ILE A 112 12.47 12.10 -22.64
N GLY A 113 12.30 11.10 -21.77
CA GLY A 113 13.10 9.88 -21.81
C GLY A 113 13.04 9.19 -23.17
N ARG A 114 11.83 9.08 -23.75
CA ARG A 114 11.61 8.52 -25.09
C ARG A 114 12.29 9.36 -26.18
N LYS A 115 12.14 10.69 -26.14
CA LYS A 115 12.70 11.64 -27.11
C LYS A 115 14.24 11.62 -27.12
N TYR A 116 14.87 11.55 -25.95
CA TYR A 116 16.33 11.59 -25.82
C TYR A 116 16.98 10.20 -25.69
N GLY A 117 16.24 9.12 -25.84
CA GLY A 117 16.77 7.75 -25.82
C GLY A 117 17.33 7.32 -24.46
N CYS A 118 16.69 7.72 -23.36
CA CYS A 118 17.09 7.36 -22.00
C CYS A 118 15.88 6.99 -21.12
N THR A 119 16.12 6.60 -19.87
CA THR A 119 15.05 6.30 -18.90
C THR A 119 14.53 7.58 -18.25
N ALA A 120 13.26 7.60 -17.81
CA ALA A 120 12.70 8.71 -17.03
C ALA A 120 13.54 9.01 -15.76
N SER A 121 14.15 7.98 -15.15
CA SER A 121 15.09 8.16 -14.04
C SER A 121 16.34 8.97 -14.45
N ASN A 122 16.91 8.72 -15.63
CA ASN A 122 18.05 9.52 -16.12
C ASN A 122 17.64 10.97 -16.34
N VAL A 123 16.45 11.23 -16.90
CA VAL A 123 15.88 12.58 -17.04
C VAL A 123 15.78 13.26 -15.68
N PHE A 124 15.18 12.59 -14.69
CA PHE A 124 15.06 13.10 -13.32
C PHE A 124 16.42 13.48 -12.71
N TYR A 125 17.42 12.61 -12.84
CA TYR A 125 18.77 12.90 -12.30
C TYR A 125 19.46 14.06 -13.03
N ILE A 126 19.24 14.21 -14.34
CA ILE A 126 19.72 15.36 -15.10
C ILE A 126 19.04 16.64 -14.56
N LEU A 127 17.71 16.68 -14.49
CA LEU A 127 16.97 17.85 -14.00
C LEU A 127 17.39 18.24 -12.58
N LYS A 128 17.53 17.25 -11.68
CA LYS A 128 17.99 17.46 -10.31
C LYS A 128 19.41 18.04 -10.25
N ARG A 129 20.31 17.64 -11.14
CA ARG A 129 21.68 18.17 -11.21
C ARG A 129 21.70 19.67 -11.55
N TYR A 130 20.70 20.18 -12.26
CA TYR A 130 20.57 21.60 -12.62
C TYR A 130 19.59 22.34 -11.67
N ASN A 131 19.30 21.80 -10.49
CA ASN A 131 18.37 22.37 -9.50
C ASN A 131 16.97 22.68 -10.06
N ILE A 132 16.51 21.89 -11.03
CA ILE A 132 15.14 22.02 -11.56
C ILE A 132 14.22 21.18 -10.68
N ASP A 133 13.20 21.84 -10.12
CA ASP A 133 12.20 21.19 -9.32
C ASP A 133 11.37 20.22 -10.16
N THR A 134 11.61 18.93 -9.95
CA THR A 134 10.89 17.86 -10.65
C THR A 134 9.54 17.52 -10.03
N SER A 135 9.22 18.10 -8.86
CA SER A 135 8.02 17.77 -8.08
C SER A 135 6.72 18.05 -8.85
N LYS A 136 6.76 18.99 -9.81
CA LYS A 136 5.63 19.36 -10.67
C LYS A 136 5.19 18.24 -11.61
N HIS A 137 6.09 17.33 -12.00
CA HIS A 137 5.82 16.33 -13.04
C HIS A 137 6.19 14.87 -12.67
N SER A 138 6.66 14.61 -11.44
CA SER A 138 7.15 13.29 -11.02
C SER A 138 6.08 12.24 -10.65
N SER A 139 4.86 12.35 -11.17
CA SER A 139 3.87 11.27 -11.08
C SER A 139 2.94 11.40 -12.27
N GLY A 140 2.94 10.39 -13.13
CA GLY A 140 2.11 10.32 -14.33
C GLY A 140 0.64 10.64 -14.07
N GLU A 141 0.01 11.18 -15.11
CA GLU A 141 -1.39 11.59 -15.21
C GLU A 141 -1.79 12.80 -14.36
N ASN A 142 -2.80 13.52 -14.85
CA ASN A 142 -3.47 14.66 -14.21
C ASN A 142 -4.04 14.27 -12.84
N TYR A 143 -3.19 14.07 -11.85
CA TYR A 143 -3.58 13.79 -10.49
C TYR A 143 -4.03 15.09 -9.82
N SER A 144 -5.32 15.41 -9.98
CA SER A 144 -5.98 16.46 -9.22
C SER A 144 -6.33 15.92 -7.84
N PHE A 145 -5.74 16.51 -6.80
CA PHE A 145 -6.21 16.40 -5.43
C PHE A 145 -7.24 17.52 -5.17
N PRO A 146 -8.28 17.30 -4.34
CA PRO A 146 -8.63 16.05 -3.65
C PRO A 146 -9.34 15.06 -4.58
N LYS A 147 -9.13 13.75 -4.36
CA LYS A 147 -9.77 12.67 -5.11
C LYS A 147 -11.08 12.19 -4.51
N SER A 148 -11.16 12.23 -3.19
CA SER A 148 -12.30 11.78 -2.43
C SER A 148 -13.28 12.94 -2.23
N GLN A 149 -14.57 12.62 -2.30
CA GLN A 149 -15.63 13.55 -1.88
C GLN A 149 -15.56 13.82 -0.36
N TYR A 150 -14.90 12.94 0.39
CA TYR A 150 -14.76 13.05 1.84
C TYR A 150 -14.01 14.32 2.27
N ILE A 151 -12.93 14.71 1.59
CA ILE A 151 -12.24 15.97 1.94
C ILE A 151 -13.11 17.19 1.67
N LYS A 152 -13.87 17.19 0.57
CA LYS A 152 -14.81 18.27 0.27
C LYS A 152 -15.85 18.38 1.39
N TYR A 153 -16.44 17.25 1.79
CA TYR A 153 -17.35 17.18 2.93
C TYR A 153 -16.75 17.75 4.22
N LEU A 154 -15.49 17.43 4.56
CA LEU A 154 -14.84 17.98 5.75
C LEU A 154 -14.66 19.50 5.67
N ILE A 155 -14.25 20.02 4.51
CA ILE A 155 -14.09 21.46 4.25
C ILE A 155 -15.45 22.18 4.36
N ASP A 156 -16.49 21.63 3.72
CA ASP A 156 -17.85 22.16 3.76
C ASP A 156 -18.41 22.14 5.20
N SER A 157 -17.98 21.16 6.00
CA SER A 157 -18.28 21.03 7.44
C SER A 157 -17.40 21.93 8.33
N LYS A 158 -16.66 22.89 7.74
CA LYS A 158 -15.84 23.89 8.41
C LYS A 158 -14.68 23.34 9.24
N PHE A 159 -14.15 22.16 8.90
CA PHE A 159 -12.94 21.63 9.54
C PHE A 159 -11.75 22.56 9.26
N GLN A 160 -11.01 22.89 10.32
CA GLN A 160 -9.78 23.66 10.21
C GLN A 160 -8.63 22.76 9.78
N LYS A 161 -7.55 23.34 9.26
CA LYS A 161 -6.41 22.57 8.77
C LYS A 161 -5.85 21.63 9.85
N GLU A 162 -5.78 22.10 11.09
CA GLU A 162 -5.27 21.39 12.26
C GLU A 162 -6.09 20.13 12.57
N ASP A 163 -7.38 20.13 12.25
CA ASP A 163 -8.29 19.00 12.47
C ASP A 163 -7.99 17.79 11.58
N PHE A 164 -7.20 17.96 10.51
CA PHE A 164 -6.85 16.86 9.59
C PHE A 164 -5.73 15.97 10.15
N LEU A 165 -4.87 16.50 11.02
CA LEU A 165 -3.78 15.72 11.61
C LEU A 165 -4.27 14.52 12.46
N PRO A 166 -5.26 14.64 13.36
CA PRO A 166 -5.80 13.48 14.08
C PRO A 166 -6.48 12.46 13.17
N LEU A 167 -7.07 12.88 12.05
CA LEU A 167 -7.65 11.98 11.03
C LEU A 167 -6.56 11.16 10.32
N ILE A 168 -5.42 11.77 10.01
CA ILE A 168 -4.25 11.07 9.47
C ILE A 168 -3.73 10.07 10.52
N ALA A 169 -3.60 10.50 11.78
CA ALA A 169 -3.11 9.67 12.86
C ALA A 169 -4.01 8.43 13.08
N SER A 170 -5.33 8.56 13.01
CA SER A 170 -6.26 7.44 13.23
C SER A 170 -6.18 6.37 12.14
N LEU A 171 -6.02 6.77 10.87
CA LEU A 171 -5.78 5.81 9.77
C LEU A 171 -4.46 5.07 9.94
N ILE A 172 -3.43 5.74 10.46
CA ILE A 172 -2.14 5.09 10.73
C ILE A 172 -2.25 4.13 11.93
N LEU A 173 -3.02 4.48 12.96
CA LEU A 173 -3.25 3.65 14.15
C LEU A 173 -4.13 2.42 13.90
N THR A 174 -4.85 2.36 12.78
CA THR A 174 -5.65 1.19 12.38
C THR A 174 -4.83 0.31 11.44
N ASP A 175 -4.86 0.63 10.15
CA ASP A 175 -4.28 -0.19 9.08
C ASP A 175 -2.93 0.36 8.54
N GLY A 176 -2.41 1.44 9.12
CA GLY A 176 -1.13 1.99 8.74
C GLY A 176 0.04 1.60 9.64
N CYS A 177 1.19 2.20 9.34
CA CYS A 177 2.36 2.16 10.19
C CYS A 177 3.26 3.38 9.94
N LEU A 178 3.99 3.76 10.98
CA LEU A 178 5.11 4.70 10.92
C LEU A 178 6.33 4.00 11.51
N TYR A 179 7.43 3.93 10.75
CA TYR A 179 8.67 3.35 11.23
C TYR A 179 9.89 4.05 10.62
N GLN A 180 11.03 3.90 11.29
CA GLN A 180 12.31 4.42 10.81
C GLN A 180 13.07 3.30 10.10
N TYR A 181 13.50 3.54 8.86
CA TYR A 181 14.32 2.63 8.07
C TYR A 181 15.53 3.37 7.49
N LYS A 182 16.73 2.92 7.87
CA LYS A 182 18.02 3.51 7.43
C LYS A 182 18.07 5.03 7.62
N GLY A 183 17.67 5.50 8.80
CA GLY A 183 17.66 6.92 9.16
C GLY A 183 16.55 7.75 8.52
N ARG A 184 15.67 7.16 7.71
CA ARG A 184 14.51 7.84 7.13
C ARG A 184 13.23 7.32 7.75
N TYR A 185 12.29 8.22 8.01
CA TYR A 185 10.96 7.79 8.40
C TYR A 185 10.13 7.42 7.17
N GLU A 186 9.40 6.33 7.31
CA GLU A 186 8.42 5.87 6.34
C GLU A 186 7.06 5.77 7.00
N ILE A 187 6.06 6.29 6.30
CA ILE A 187 4.66 6.15 6.65
C ILE A 187 4.00 5.34 5.54
N SER A 188 3.29 4.29 5.90
CA SER A 188 2.51 3.49 4.95
C SER A 188 1.11 3.27 5.49
N TYR A 189 0.12 3.40 4.64
CA TYR A 189 -1.24 2.92 4.86
C TYR A 189 -1.45 1.68 4.00
N TYR A 190 -2.00 0.63 4.61
CA TYR A 190 -2.34 -0.63 3.95
C TYR A 190 -3.85 -0.79 3.93
N GLY A 191 -4.38 -1.56 3.00
CA GLY A 191 -5.81 -1.76 2.92
C GLY A 191 -6.18 -2.50 1.65
N THR A 192 -7.45 -2.84 1.51
CA THR A 192 -7.99 -3.36 0.24
C THR A 192 -8.98 -2.40 -0.40
N ASP A 193 -9.45 -1.41 0.37
CA ASP A 193 -10.45 -0.45 -0.05
C ASP A 193 -9.78 0.78 -0.67
N GLU A 194 -10.04 0.98 -1.96
CA GLU A 194 -9.48 2.08 -2.74
C GLU A 194 -9.89 3.47 -2.22
N ILE A 195 -11.10 3.58 -1.66
CA ILE A 195 -11.64 4.84 -1.12
C ILE A 195 -10.80 5.30 0.07
N LEU A 196 -10.41 4.37 0.97
CA LEU A 196 -9.58 4.72 2.12
C LEU A 196 -8.16 5.12 1.73
N HIS A 197 -7.59 4.54 0.68
CA HIS A 197 -6.30 4.98 0.14
C HIS A 197 -6.38 6.39 -0.48
N ASN A 198 -7.48 6.71 -1.16
CA ASN A 198 -7.73 8.06 -1.69
C ASN A 198 -7.84 9.07 -0.56
N ILE A 199 -8.65 8.77 0.46
CA ILE A 199 -8.84 9.63 1.63
C ILE A 199 -7.51 9.86 2.35
N PHE A 200 -6.76 8.79 2.63
CA PHE A 200 -5.45 8.92 3.27
C PHE A 200 -4.51 9.84 2.48
N ALA A 201 -4.46 9.69 1.16
CA ALA A 201 -3.61 10.52 0.33
C ALA A 201 -4.07 11.98 0.29
N ASP A 202 -5.37 12.22 0.22
CA ASP A 202 -5.93 13.57 0.20
C ASP A 202 -5.74 14.29 1.55
N LEU A 203 -5.91 13.59 2.68
CA LEU A 203 -5.65 14.14 4.02
C LEU A 203 -4.19 14.62 4.13
N ILE A 204 -3.23 13.78 3.71
CA ILE A 204 -1.80 14.15 3.73
C ILE A 204 -1.53 15.32 2.78
N TRP A 205 -2.12 15.32 1.59
CA TRP A 205 -1.96 16.41 0.64
C TRP A 205 -2.51 17.73 1.18
N TYR A 206 -3.71 17.73 1.77
CA TYR A 206 -4.34 18.92 2.32
C TYR A 206 -3.54 19.50 3.50
N TYR A 207 -3.08 18.64 4.41
CA TYR A 207 -2.34 19.09 5.59
C TYR A 207 -0.89 19.51 5.25
N PHE A 208 -0.17 18.67 4.50
CA PHE A 208 1.27 18.83 4.28
C PHE A 208 1.65 19.39 2.91
N GLY A 209 0.74 19.42 1.93
CA GLY A 209 1.05 19.74 0.53
C GLY A 209 1.84 18.64 -0.18
N LEU A 210 1.83 17.40 0.34
CA LEU A 210 2.71 16.32 -0.09
C LEU A 210 1.96 15.24 -0.88
N ARG A 211 2.59 14.78 -1.96
CA ARG A 211 2.14 13.64 -2.76
C ARG A 211 2.76 12.33 -2.23
N PRO A 212 2.05 11.19 -2.38
CA PRO A 212 2.59 9.90 -1.97
C PRO A 212 3.85 9.55 -2.78
N SER A 213 4.88 9.07 -2.09
CA SER A 213 6.08 8.51 -2.74
C SER A 213 5.76 7.21 -3.49
N SER A 214 4.69 6.54 -3.12
CA SER A 214 4.13 5.39 -3.83
C SER A 214 2.63 5.33 -3.55
N TYR A 215 1.81 5.20 -4.58
CA TYR A 215 0.36 5.26 -4.45
C TYR A 215 -0.28 3.95 -4.86
N MET A 216 -1.08 3.36 -3.96
CA MET A 216 -1.87 2.15 -4.19
C MET A 216 -1.09 1.01 -4.87
N ILE A 217 0.16 0.82 -4.45
CA ILE A 217 0.98 -0.27 -4.98
C ILE A 217 0.43 -1.59 -4.44
N LYS A 218 0.07 -2.49 -5.35
CA LYS A 218 -0.39 -3.84 -5.01
C LYS A 218 0.74 -4.65 -4.35
N CYS A 219 0.50 -5.07 -3.12
CA CYS A 219 1.38 -5.89 -2.29
C CYS A 219 0.64 -7.20 -1.95
N GLY A 220 0.57 -8.12 -2.91
CA GLY A 220 -0.27 -9.31 -2.79
C GLY A 220 -1.75 -8.97 -2.98
N ARG A 221 -2.56 -9.17 -1.93
CA ARG A 221 -3.99 -8.83 -1.94
C ARG A 221 -4.30 -7.44 -1.38
N VAL A 222 -3.33 -6.80 -0.73
CA VAL A 222 -3.49 -5.45 -0.16
C VAL A 222 -2.85 -4.42 -1.08
N LEU A 223 -3.39 -3.22 -1.04
CA LEU A 223 -2.83 -2.01 -1.60
C LEU A 223 -1.98 -1.31 -0.53
N ARG A 224 -1.04 -0.49 -0.98
CA ARG A 224 -0.16 0.29 -0.12
C ARG A 224 0.02 1.71 -0.67
N THR A 225 -0.28 2.70 0.14
CA THR A 225 0.09 4.10 -0.10
C THR A 225 1.18 4.50 0.88
N LYS A 226 2.27 5.09 0.39
CA LYS A 226 3.50 5.33 1.15
C LYS A 226 4.03 6.75 1.00
N TYR A 227 4.56 7.28 2.08
CA TYR A 227 5.31 8.54 2.15
C TYR A 227 6.68 8.30 2.80
N ILE A 228 7.72 8.94 2.28
CA ILE A 228 9.06 8.97 2.88
C ILE A 228 9.40 10.44 3.13
N ASP A 229 8.99 10.96 4.28
CA ASP A 229 9.12 12.37 4.63
C ASP A 229 9.25 12.56 6.15
N GLY A 230 10.30 13.27 6.57
CA GLY A 230 10.58 13.50 7.99
C GLY A 230 9.64 14.50 8.67
N LYS A 231 9.08 15.46 7.92
CA LYS A 231 8.15 16.47 8.45
C LYS A 231 6.83 15.82 8.85
N ILE A 232 6.30 14.92 8.02
CA ILE A 232 5.07 14.18 8.36
C ILE A 232 5.31 13.36 9.64
N SER A 233 6.42 12.62 9.69
CA SER A 233 6.70 11.75 10.83
C SER A 233 6.96 12.50 12.13
N SER A 234 7.66 13.64 12.07
CA SER A 234 7.85 14.50 13.24
C SER A 234 6.50 14.95 13.81
N LYS A 235 5.60 15.46 12.96
CA LYS A 235 4.28 15.94 13.39
C LYS A 235 3.39 14.85 13.96
N LEU A 236 3.45 13.64 13.40
CA LEU A 236 2.73 12.50 13.93
C LEU A 236 3.30 12.04 15.28
N LEU A 237 4.63 12.00 15.42
CA LEU A 237 5.28 11.62 16.68
C LEU A 237 5.05 12.64 17.81
N GLU A 238 4.71 13.90 17.49
CA GLU A 238 4.20 14.88 18.45
C GLU A 238 2.83 14.49 19.02
N LEU A 239 1.97 13.81 18.25
CA LEU A 239 0.65 13.35 18.70
C LEU A 239 0.72 12.02 19.48
N SER A 240 1.49 11.06 18.96
CA SER A 240 1.61 9.72 19.54
C SER A 240 3.06 9.26 19.55
N PRO A 241 3.60 8.74 20.67
CA PRO A 241 5.00 8.30 20.77
C PRO A 241 5.42 7.23 19.76
N SER A 242 4.43 6.49 19.24
CA SER A 242 4.59 5.43 18.27
C SER A 242 3.29 5.22 17.50
N TYR A 243 3.37 4.57 16.34
CA TYR A 243 2.21 4.08 15.58
C TYR A 243 2.32 2.58 15.29
N LYS A 244 3.20 1.89 16.03
CA LYS A 244 3.36 0.45 15.92
C LYS A 244 2.35 -0.21 16.82
N THR A 245 1.34 -0.85 16.25
CA THR A 245 0.25 -1.52 16.99
C THR A 245 0.47 -3.01 17.18
N LYS A 246 1.50 -3.58 16.53
CA LYS A 246 1.83 -5.01 16.54
C LYS A 246 3.36 -5.17 16.61
N PRO A 247 3.89 -6.18 17.34
CA PRO A 247 5.32 -6.48 17.32
C PRO A 247 5.74 -6.97 15.93
N SER A 248 7.00 -6.73 15.59
CA SER A 248 7.63 -7.39 14.44
C SER A 248 7.81 -8.89 14.73
N GLN A 249 8.14 -9.67 13.69
CA GLN A 249 8.37 -11.11 13.83
C GLN A 249 9.47 -11.47 14.85
N LYS A 250 10.37 -10.53 15.18
CA LYS A 250 11.50 -10.74 16.08
C LYS A 250 11.23 -10.27 17.52
N GLU A 251 10.12 -9.57 17.77
CA GLU A 251 9.83 -9.00 19.09
C GLU A 251 8.87 -9.89 19.89
N ASN A 252 9.14 -9.98 21.19
CA ASN A 252 8.22 -10.62 22.12
C ASN A 252 7.03 -9.70 22.42
N TRP A 253 5.82 -10.27 22.54
CA TRP A 253 4.61 -9.50 22.86
C TRP A 253 4.68 -8.82 24.24
N ASN A 254 5.23 -9.49 25.26
CA ASN A 254 5.30 -8.94 26.61
C ASN A 254 6.27 -7.75 26.67
N GLU A 255 7.40 -7.81 25.97
CA GLU A 255 8.34 -6.69 25.87
C GLU A 255 7.75 -5.54 25.06
N PHE A 256 7.12 -5.85 23.93
CA PHE A 256 6.45 -4.86 23.09
C PHE A 256 5.38 -4.08 23.86
N LEU A 257 4.56 -4.76 24.66
CA LEU A 257 3.50 -4.14 25.46
C LEU A 257 4.02 -3.34 26.67
N LYS A 258 5.23 -3.66 27.17
CA LYS A 258 5.89 -2.91 28.25
C LYS A 258 6.67 -1.69 27.74
N ASN A 259 6.75 -1.49 26.43
CA ASN A 259 7.51 -0.38 25.86
C ASN A 259 6.85 0.97 26.22
N PRO A 260 7.58 1.92 26.83
CA PRO A 260 7.03 3.24 27.17
C PRO A 260 6.61 4.06 25.94
N LYS A 261 7.16 3.75 24.76
CA LYS A 261 6.77 4.34 23.47
C LYS A 261 5.61 3.55 22.86
N SER A 262 4.55 3.37 23.64
CA SER A 262 3.32 2.73 23.17
C SER A 262 2.51 3.71 22.31
N PRO A 263 1.82 3.26 21.25
CA PRO A 263 0.88 4.11 20.54
C PRO A 263 -0.24 4.59 21.47
N SER A 264 -0.69 5.83 21.28
CA SER A 264 -1.75 6.43 22.11
C SER A 264 -2.64 7.38 21.31
N LEU A 265 -3.90 7.46 21.71
CA LEU A 265 -4.95 8.39 21.27
C LEU A 265 -5.17 9.52 22.27
N ASN A 266 -4.34 9.67 23.30
CA ASN A 266 -4.50 10.72 24.32
C ASN A 266 -4.55 12.14 23.74
N PHE A 267 -3.91 12.37 22.59
CA PHE A 267 -3.97 13.64 21.88
C PHE A 267 -5.41 14.06 21.51
N MET A 268 -6.34 13.11 21.38
CA MET A 268 -7.73 13.37 21.05
C MET A 268 -8.50 14.14 22.12
N LYS A 269 -8.01 14.18 23.37
CA LYS A 269 -8.65 14.91 24.48
C LYS A 269 -8.86 16.40 24.17
N ASN A 270 -7.99 16.97 23.33
CA ASN A 270 -7.98 18.40 23.01
C ASN A 270 -8.76 18.77 21.74
N TYR A 271 -9.34 17.81 21.03
CA TYR A 271 -10.09 18.05 19.78
C TYR A 271 -11.59 18.11 20.02
N SER A 272 -12.35 18.74 19.13
CA SER A 272 -13.82 18.84 19.23
C SER A 272 -14.51 17.48 19.02
N ASN A 273 -15.77 17.37 19.45
CA ASN A 273 -16.56 16.15 19.25
C ASN A 273 -16.77 15.83 17.76
N ASN A 274 -16.82 16.84 16.88
CA ASN A 274 -16.91 16.61 15.43
C ASN A 274 -15.66 15.88 14.91
N VAL A 275 -14.48 16.29 15.35
CA VAL A 275 -13.22 15.62 14.97
C VAL A 275 -13.16 14.22 15.57
N VAL A 276 -13.61 14.04 16.81
CA VAL A 276 -13.72 12.70 17.43
C VAL A 276 -14.63 11.78 16.62
N ASN A 277 -15.79 12.26 16.18
CA ASN A 277 -16.72 11.49 15.36
C ASN A 277 -16.08 11.07 14.03
N GLU A 278 -15.38 11.98 13.35
CA GLU A 278 -14.68 11.64 12.09
C GLU A 278 -13.49 10.69 12.30
N VAL A 279 -12.77 10.80 13.42
CA VAL A 279 -11.74 9.82 13.81
C VAL A 279 -12.34 8.43 14.01
N ILE A 280 -13.48 8.34 14.69
CA ILE A 280 -14.21 7.07 14.87
C ILE A 280 -14.75 6.56 13.53
N ARG A 281 -15.30 7.43 12.68
CA ARG A 281 -15.79 7.10 11.33
C ARG A 281 -14.69 6.43 10.51
N LEU A 282 -13.51 7.05 10.44
CA LEU A 282 -12.35 6.51 9.72
C LEU A 282 -11.87 5.18 10.31
N ALA A 283 -11.74 5.10 11.64
CA ALA A 283 -11.31 3.88 12.30
C ALA A 283 -12.29 2.72 12.06
N MET A 284 -13.59 3.00 12.11
CA MET A 284 -14.63 2.03 11.82
C MET A 284 -14.66 1.61 10.34
N CYS A 285 -14.31 2.52 9.42
CA CYS A 285 -14.16 2.17 8.01
C CYS A 285 -12.94 1.29 7.75
N ALA A 286 -11.81 1.52 8.42
CA ALA A 286 -10.60 0.72 8.29
C ALA A 286 -10.73 -0.66 8.99
N ASP A 287 -10.78 -0.66 10.32
CA ASP A 287 -10.72 -1.87 11.16
C ASP A 287 -12.07 -2.27 11.80
N GLY A 288 -13.09 -1.42 11.63
CA GLY A 288 -14.42 -1.68 12.15
C GLY A 288 -15.31 -2.50 11.23
N SER A 289 -16.37 -3.04 11.82
CA SER A 289 -17.41 -3.77 11.12
C SER A 289 -18.78 -3.61 11.77
N ILE A 290 -19.81 -3.74 10.95
CA ILE A 290 -21.15 -4.09 11.38
C ILE A 290 -21.39 -5.56 11.07
N SER A 291 -21.48 -6.38 12.12
CA SER A 291 -21.73 -7.82 12.01
C SER A 291 -23.23 -8.09 12.05
N VAL A 292 -23.70 -8.89 11.09
CA VAL A 292 -25.07 -9.41 11.03
C VAL A 292 -24.99 -10.91 11.33
N SER A 293 -25.60 -11.34 12.43
CA SER A 293 -25.58 -12.75 12.86
C SER A 293 -26.99 -13.26 13.07
N ASN A 294 -27.26 -14.52 12.73
CA ASN A 294 -28.56 -15.14 12.97
C ASN A 294 -28.46 -16.12 14.16
N LYS A 295 -29.34 -15.98 15.15
CA LYS A 295 -29.49 -16.91 16.27
C LYS A 295 -30.96 -17.12 16.58
N LYS A 296 -31.43 -18.37 16.47
CA LYS A 296 -32.83 -18.76 16.73
C LYS A 296 -33.85 -17.91 15.93
N ASN A 297 -33.63 -17.78 14.62
CA ASN A 297 -34.47 -16.98 13.70
C ASN A 297 -34.58 -15.49 14.08
N LYS A 298 -33.57 -14.97 14.77
CA LYS A 298 -33.41 -13.55 15.05
C LYS A 298 -32.07 -13.09 14.51
N ILE A 299 -32.08 -11.98 13.78
CA ILE A 299 -30.87 -11.27 13.39
C ILE A 299 -30.38 -10.48 14.59
N PHE A 300 -29.07 -10.41 14.76
CA PHE A 300 -28.38 -9.58 15.74
C PHE A 300 -27.39 -8.71 14.99
N PHE A 301 -27.48 -7.41 15.23
CA PHE A 301 -26.52 -6.43 14.73
C PHE A 301 -25.46 -6.13 15.79
N THR A 302 -24.22 -5.99 15.39
CA THR A 302 -23.12 -5.64 16.29
C THR A 302 -22.12 -4.75 15.60
N LEU A 303 -21.92 -3.55 16.12
CA LEU A 303 -20.76 -2.72 15.78
C LEU A 303 -19.56 -3.17 16.59
N ILE A 304 -18.42 -3.38 15.92
CA ILE A 304 -17.16 -3.71 16.56
C ILE A 304 -16.00 -3.04 15.84
N LEU A 305 -15.14 -2.35 16.60
CA LEU A 305 -13.82 -1.90 16.17
C LEU A 305 -12.78 -2.92 16.66
N SER A 306 -12.12 -3.60 15.73
CA SER A 306 -11.11 -4.61 16.08
C SER A 306 -9.82 -3.95 16.56
N CYS A 307 -9.36 -4.27 17.75
CA CYS A 307 -8.07 -3.78 18.25
C CYS A 307 -7.49 -4.76 19.28
N ALA A 308 -6.32 -5.31 18.98
CA ALA A 308 -5.64 -6.25 19.87
C ALA A 308 -4.71 -5.56 20.88
N HIS A 309 -4.42 -4.26 20.71
CA HIS A 309 -3.48 -3.52 21.56
C HIS A 309 -4.17 -3.06 22.87
N PRO A 310 -3.72 -3.47 24.07
CA PRO A 310 -4.42 -3.25 25.33
C PRO A 310 -4.63 -1.78 25.75
N SER A 311 -3.65 -0.90 25.57
CA SER A 311 -3.82 0.53 25.88
C SER A 311 -4.78 1.19 24.88
N LEU A 312 -4.49 1.06 23.58
CA LEU A 312 -5.33 1.61 22.52
C LEU A 312 -6.78 1.16 22.59
N VAL A 313 -7.09 -0.10 22.94
CA VAL A 313 -8.50 -0.53 23.04
C VAL A 313 -9.26 0.21 24.14
N LYS A 314 -8.58 0.59 25.23
CA LYS A 314 -9.18 1.39 26.32
C LYS A 314 -9.41 2.81 25.85
N GLU A 315 -8.41 3.42 25.21
CA GLU A 315 -8.54 4.77 24.68
C GLU A 315 -9.59 4.85 23.56
N TRP A 316 -9.72 3.83 22.71
CA TRP A 316 -10.84 3.72 21.76
C TRP A 316 -12.19 3.62 22.47
N SER A 317 -12.29 2.84 23.55
CA SER A 317 -13.52 2.75 24.35
C SER A 317 -13.91 4.10 24.97
N GLU A 318 -12.93 4.86 25.47
CA GLU A 318 -13.11 6.22 25.96
C GLU A 318 -13.58 7.17 24.85
N LEU A 319 -12.99 7.11 23.66
CA LEU A 319 -13.43 7.92 22.51
C LEU A 319 -14.86 7.59 22.07
N PHE A 320 -15.22 6.30 22.03
CA PHE A 320 -16.59 5.88 21.71
C PHE A 320 -17.57 6.43 22.75
N ASN A 321 -17.27 6.33 24.04
CA ASN A 321 -18.12 6.89 25.10
C ASN A 321 -18.24 8.41 24.99
N ARG A 322 -17.14 9.10 24.69
CA ARG A 322 -17.13 10.55 24.47
C ARG A 322 -18.00 10.96 23.28
N ALA A 323 -17.99 10.15 22.23
CA ALA A 323 -18.85 10.32 21.07
C ALA A 323 -20.30 9.86 21.31
N GLY A 324 -20.71 9.52 22.54
CA GLY A 324 -22.07 9.05 22.83
C GLY A 324 -22.37 7.59 22.42
N ILE A 325 -21.36 6.84 21.98
CA ILE A 325 -21.50 5.44 21.57
C ILE A 325 -21.20 4.52 22.77
N ASN A 326 -22.27 4.05 23.40
CA ASN A 326 -22.16 3.06 24.47
C ASN A 326 -21.44 1.80 23.97
N ASN A 327 -20.41 1.37 24.69
CA ASN A 327 -19.59 0.24 24.28
C ASN A 327 -19.06 -0.59 25.47
N ARG A 328 -18.44 -1.72 25.15
CA ARG A 328 -17.63 -2.52 26.08
C ARG A 328 -16.44 -3.14 25.36
N ILE A 329 -15.36 -3.38 26.10
CA ILE A 329 -14.20 -4.14 25.60
C ILE A 329 -14.55 -5.62 25.58
N VAL A 330 -14.28 -6.30 24.46
CA VAL A 330 -14.52 -7.75 24.30
C VAL A 330 -13.23 -8.54 24.28
N LYS A 331 -13.29 -9.77 24.81
CA LYS A 331 -12.17 -10.71 24.76
C LYS A 331 -11.98 -11.25 23.34
N GLY A 332 -10.74 -11.46 22.96
CA GLY A 332 -10.33 -12.03 21.68
C GLY A 332 -9.62 -13.37 21.86
N SER A 333 -9.47 -14.12 20.78
CA SER A 333 -8.71 -15.38 20.76
C SER A 333 -7.19 -15.19 20.66
N GLY A 334 -6.74 -13.97 20.32
CA GLY A 334 -5.34 -13.63 20.08
C GLY A 334 -4.45 -13.64 21.32
N LYS A 335 -3.16 -13.33 21.13
CA LYS A 335 -2.12 -13.36 22.17
C LYS A 335 -2.42 -12.42 23.36
N THR A 336 -3.03 -11.28 23.11
CA THR A 336 -3.40 -10.30 24.15
C THR A 336 -4.72 -10.62 24.83
N LYS A 337 -5.48 -11.63 24.35
CA LYS A 337 -6.85 -11.96 24.79
C LYS A 337 -7.87 -10.81 24.68
N ILE A 338 -7.54 -9.78 23.91
CA ILE A 338 -8.40 -8.62 23.62
C ILE A 338 -8.84 -8.69 22.16
N GLY A 339 -10.13 -8.48 21.92
CA GLY A 339 -10.74 -8.49 20.59
C GLY A 339 -10.97 -7.09 20.03
N GLY A 340 -11.38 -6.14 20.88
CA GLY A 340 -11.67 -4.77 20.46
C GLY A 340 -12.77 -4.11 21.28
N VAL A 341 -13.36 -3.06 20.71
CA VAL A 341 -14.47 -2.30 21.29
C VAL A 341 -15.76 -2.71 20.60
N LYS A 342 -16.73 -3.22 21.36
CA LYS A 342 -18.04 -3.64 20.86
C LYS A 342 -19.11 -2.67 21.34
N GLY A 343 -19.90 -2.13 20.40
CA GLY A 343 -21.08 -1.35 20.71
C GLY A 343 -22.12 -2.16 21.49
N ILE A 344 -22.81 -1.52 22.43
CA ILE A 344 -23.93 -2.09 23.20
C ILE A 344 -25.21 -1.30 22.92
N LYS A 345 -26.30 -1.59 23.63
CA LYS A 345 -27.64 -0.95 23.54
C LYS A 345 -27.70 0.39 22.77
N ASP A 346 -28.60 0.48 21.80
CA ASP A 346 -28.91 1.68 20.98
C ASP A 346 -27.74 2.23 20.14
N CYS A 347 -26.54 1.63 20.18
CA CYS A 347 -25.38 2.13 19.43
C CYS A 347 -25.56 2.12 17.91
N ILE A 348 -26.40 1.26 17.36
CA ILE A 348 -26.58 1.15 15.90
C ILE A 348 -27.23 2.41 15.36
N ASN A 349 -28.37 2.82 15.93
CA ASN A 349 -29.09 4.02 15.51
C ASN A 349 -28.27 5.26 15.79
N TYR A 350 -27.67 5.36 16.99
CA TYR A 350 -26.79 6.49 17.30
C TYR A 350 -25.62 6.60 16.31
N PHE A 351 -24.95 5.48 16.02
CA PHE A 351 -23.84 5.46 15.07
C PHE A 351 -24.34 5.83 13.68
N TYR A 352 -25.47 5.32 13.22
CA TYR A 352 -26.07 5.69 11.93
C TYR A 352 -26.33 7.19 11.81
N ASP A 353 -26.96 7.80 12.82
CA ASP A 353 -27.38 9.20 12.78
C ASP A 353 -26.21 10.18 12.92
N ASN A 354 -25.18 9.84 13.72
CA ASN A 354 -24.16 10.80 14.16
C ASN A 354 -22.75 10.54 13.59
N VAL A 355 -22.46 9.31 13.15
CA VAL A 355 -21.10 8.92 12.74
C VAL A 355 -21.08 8.21 11.39
N GLY A 356 -21.73 7.06 11.28
CA GLY A 356 -21.87 6.30 10.04
C GLY A 356 -20.57 5.70 9.52
N PHE A 357 -20.66 5.07 8.35
CA PHE A 357 -19.53 4.70 7.53
C PHE A 357 -19.40 5.69 6.37
N ILE A 358 -18.19 5.80 5.84
CA ILE A 358 -17.92 6.60 4.65
C ILE A 358 -18.58 5.92 3.44
N LYS A 359 -19.23 6.72 2.59
CA LYS A 359 -19.86 6.27 1.36
C LYS A 359 -18.86 5.49 0.49
N ASP A 360 -19.36 4.47 -0.21
CA ASP A 360 -18.60 3.61 -1.12
C ASP A 360 -17.53 2.70 -0.48
N VAL A 361 -17.30 2.79 0.85
CA VAL A 361 -16.44 1.84 1.56
C VAL A 361 -17.15 0.49 1.67
N LYS A 362 -16.52 -0.57 1.17
CA LYS A 362 -17.12 -1.89 1.01
C LYS A 362 -16.62 -2.90 2.03
N ILE A 363 -17.38 -3.97 2.21
CA ILE A 363 -16.91 -5.14 2.96
C ILE A 363 -15.97 -5.95 2.07
N CYS A 364 -14.69 -5.98 2.46
CA CYS A 364 -13.63 -6.64 1.68
C CYS A 364 -13.31 -8.08 2.11
N VAL A 365 -13.99 -8.61 3.13
CA VAL A 365 -13.78 -9.98 3.61
C VAL A 365 -14.48 -10.96 2.66
N HIS A 366 -13.73 -11.64 1.79
CA HIS A 366 -14.30 -12.57 0.77
C HIS A 366 -15.22 -13.67 1.31
N LYS A 367 -15.02 -14.10 2.57
CA LYS A 367 -15.88 -15.10 3.21
C LYS A 367 -17.16 -14.51 3.81
N SER A 368 -17.28 -13.19 3.84
CA SER A 368 -18.46 -12.53 4.36
C SER A 368 -19.64 -12.75 3.41
N PRO A 369 -20.83 -13.07 3.94
CA PRO A 369 -22.05 -13.09 3.15
C PRO A 369 -22.40 -11.77 2.46
N PHE A 370 -21.73 -10.67 2.85
CA PHE A 370 -21.95 -9.30 2.38
C PHE A 370 -20.73 -8.73 1.64
N TYR A 371 -19.83 -9.59 1.17
CA TYR A 371 -18.65 -9.16 0.41
C TYR A 371 -19.05 -8.26 -0.77
N GLY A 372 -18.38 -7.12 -0.92
CA GLY A 372 -18.63 -6.14 -1.98
C GLY A 372 -19.79 -5.16 -1.71
N ILE A 373 -20.57 -5.36 -0.66
CA ILE A 373 -21.63 -4.43 -0.25
C ILE A 373 -21.03 -3.29 0.57
N GLU A 374 -21.54 -2.07 0.40
CA GLU A 374 -21.16 -0.90 1.19
C GLU A 374 -21.51 -1.06 2.67
N LYS A 375 -20.57 -0.73 3.56
CA LYS A 375 -20.81 -0.79 5.01
C LYS A 375 -21.98 0.10 5.44
N GLN A 376 -22.11 1.28 4.82
CA GLN A 376 -23.18 2.23 5.13
C GLN A 376 -24.57 1.69 4.76
N LYS A 377 -24.71 0.92 3.67
CA LYS A 377 -25.99 0.31 3.28
C LYS A 377 -26.48 -0.70 4.32
N ILE A 378 -25.57 -1.52 4.84
CA ILE A 378 -25.89 -2.50 5.90
C ILE A 378 -26.25 -1.78 7.20
N LEU A 379 -25.54 -0.70 7.53
CA LEU A 379 -25.86 0.11 8.72
C LEU A 379 -27.23 0.77 8.61
N ALA A 380 -27.55 1.39 7.47
CA ALA A 380 -28.84 2.02 7.22
C ALA A 380 -29.98 1.01 7.36
N PHE A 381 -29.86 -0.15 6.70
CA PHE A 381 -30.88 -1.19 6.78
C PHE A 381 -31.00 -1.80 8.19
N ALA A 382 -29.88 -1.90 8.92
CA ALA A 382 -29.92 -2.31 10.32
C ALA A 382 -30.65 -1.28 11.22
N ALA A 383 -30.42 0.01 11.01
CA ALA A 383 -31.07 1.08 11.78
C ALA A 383 -32.58 1.16 11.50
N GLU A 384 -32.97 1.01 10.24
CA GLU A 384 -34.39 0.94 9.81
C GLU A 384 -35.12 -0.19 10.56
N LEU A 385 -34.60 -1.42 10.48
CA LEU A 385 -35.24 -2.57 11.13
C LEU A 385 -35.28 -2.47 12.66
N LEU A 386 -34.36 -1.72 13.28
CA LEU A 386 -34.35 -1.51 14.73
C LEU A 386 -35.28 -0.39 15.19
N THR A 387 -35.77 0.45 14.28
CA THR A 387 -36.76 1.49 14.62
C THR A 387 -38.13 0.87 14.90
N ASP A 388 -38.44 -0.25 14.25
CA ASP A 388 -39.72 -0.97 14.38
C ASP A 388 -39.79 -1.95 15.57
N HIS A 389 -38.69 -2.15 16.29
CA HIS A 389 -38.58 -3.16 17.35
C HIS A 389 -38.02 -2.57 18.64
N ASP A 390 -38.62 -2.92 19.78
CA ASP A 390 -38.23 -2.46 21.12
C ASP A 390 -36.74 -2.69 21.43
N ARG A 391 -35.89 -1.70 21.09
CA ARG A 391 -34.51 -1.35 21.56
C ARG A 391 -33.48 -2.46 21.82
N ILE A 392 -33.79 -3.71 21.53
CA ILE A 392 -32.85 -4.82 21.52
C ILE A 392 -32.36 -4.88 20.09
N ASN A 393 -31.03 -4.93 19.86
CA ASN A 393 -30.39 -4.98 18.54
C ASN A 393 -30.73 -6.27 17.76
N THR A 394 -32.01 -6.65 17.66
CA THR A 394 -32.53 -7.89 17.15
C THR A 394 -33.85 -7.76 16.40
N VAL A 395 -33.98 -8.54 15.34
CA VAL A 395 -35.15 -8.52 14.44
C VAL A 395 -35.54 -9.97 14.12
N PRO A 396 -36.82 -10.37 14.17
CA PRO A 396 -37.27 -11.70 13.79
C PRO A 396 -37.26 -11.89 12.26
N LEU A 397 -36.06 -12.02 11.68
CA LEU A 397 -35.83 -12.14 10.25
C LEU A 397 -34.78 -13.23 9.97
N SER A 398 -34.87 -13.94 8.84
CA SER A 398 -33.81 -14.87 8.43
C SER A 398 -32.68 -14.12 7.72
N LEU A 399 -31.45 -14.67 7.75
CA LEU A 399 -30.33 -14.08 7.02
C LEU A 399 -30.56 -14.08 5.50
N LYS A 400 -31.32 -15.05 4.98
CA LYS A 400 -31.69 -15.14 3.57
C LYS A 400 -32.61 -13.96 3.19
N ASP A 401 -33.63 -13.70 4.00
CA ASP A 401 -34.58 -12.62 3.75
C ASP A 401 -33.91 -11.25 3.92
N PHE A 402 -33.04 -11.09 4.91
CA PHE A 402 -32.23 -9.88 5.08
C PHE A 402 -31.42 -9.55 3.83
N LYS A 403 -30.74 -10.54 3.25
CA LYS A 403 -30.00 -10.35 1.99
C LYS A 403 -30.92 -10.01 0.82
N SER A 404 -32.07 -10.67 0.74
CA SER A 404 -33.02 -10.44 -0.35
C SER A 404 -33.61 -9.04 -0.33
N ARG A 405 -33.72 -8.42 0.85
CA ARG A 405 -34.21 -7.03 1.01
C ARG A 405 -33.12 -5.97 0.86
N LEU A 406 -31.86 -6.34 1.07
CA LEU A 406 -30.71 -5.44 0.98
C LEU A 406 -30.28 -5.18 -0.49
N ASN A 407 -30.53 -6.15 -1.37
CA ASN A 407 -30.31 -6.04 -2.82
C ASN A 407 -31.53 -5.42 -3.48
#